data_AF-A0A924J5K2-F1
#
_entry.id   AF-A0A924J5K2-F1
#
_cell.length_a   1.000
_cell.length_b   1.000
_cell.length_c   1.000
_cell.angle_alpha   90.00
_cell.angle_beta   90.00
_cell.angle_gamma   90.00
#
_symmetry.space_group_name_H-M   'P 1'
#
loop_
_entity.id
_entity.type
_entity.pdbx_description
1 polymer ?
#
loop_
_entity_poly.entity_id
_entity_poly.type
_entity_poly.pdbx_seq_one_letter_code
_entity_poly.pdbx_strand_id
1 'polypeptide(L)'
;MADDAGMRGSPVSEHQLPHVHAPIALFEWELTAAPMSLELQREVHLARVLVRHQGRPLGWLQLVRPGQSISDARLRRELIAQLPQATLRSVVRQQLEANLPLAGALTSPFISVVVCTRDRTDSLARCLDALLAMSYPSFEVIVVDNAPTTTLTADCVVRLRRASARAHDLLRHVHEPTPGLNWARNRGLQESRGE
;
A
#
# COMPACT_ATOMS: atom_id res chain seq x y z
N MET A 1 -45.49 16.07 41.43
CA MET A 1 -45.14 17.33 40.74
C MET A 1 -43.62 17.33 40.64
N ALA A 2 -43.07 17.04 39.44
CA ALA A 2 -41.64 16.97 39.05
C ALA A 2 -40.75 15.99 39.87
N ASP A 3 -39.70 15.30 39.41
CA ASP A 3 -38.79 15.34 38.25
C ASP A 3 -38.24 13.90 38.08
N ASP A 4 -38.12 13.33 36.88
CA ASP A 4 -37.02 13.41 35.90
C ASP A 4 -35.73 12.64 36.26
N ALA A 5 -35.17 12.04 35.21
CA ALA A 5 -33.79 11.57 35.03
C ALA A 5 -33.37 10.20 35.56
N GLY A 6 -33.26 9.26 34.62
CA GLY A 6 -31.91 8.81 34.27
C GLY A 6 -31.60 7.34 34.51
N MET A 7 -32.04 6.50 33.57
CA MET A 7 -31.32 5.28 33.18
C MET A 7 -29.85 5.60 32.92
N ARG A 8 -28.97 5.37 33.91
CA ARG A 8 -27.52 5.32 33.68
C ARG A 8 -27.19 3.91 33.22
N GLY A 9 -27.10 3.76 31.90
CA GLY A 9 -26.48 2.60 31.28
C GLY A 9 -25.08 2.38 31.83
N SER A 10 -24.78 1.12 32.11
CA SER A 10 -23.48 0.62 32.50
C SER A 10 -22.38 1.18 31.60
N PRO A 11 -21.24 1.64 32.15
CA PRO A 11 -20.11 2.03 31.32
C PRO A 11 -19.62 0.81 30.54
N VAL A 12 -19.69 0.93 29.22
CA VAL A 12 -19.06 0.03 28.25
C VAL A 12 -17.59 -0.12 28.62
N SER A 13 -17.15 -1.37 28.80
CA SER A 13 -15.78 -1.71 29.14
C SER A 13 -14.81 -1.11 28.13
N GLU A 14 -14.01 -0.15 28.57
CA GLU A 14 -12.84 0.35 27.86
C GLU A 14 -11.93 -0.83 27.52
N HIS A 15 -11.75 -1.06 26.23
CA HIS A 15 -10.74 -1.96 25.68
C HIS A 15 -9.37 -1.42 26.08
N GLN A 16 -8.82 -1.99 27.15
CA GLN A 16 -7.53 -1.66 27.71
C GLN A 16 -6.43 -2.00 26.69
N LEU A 17 -5.85 -0.98 26.06
CA LEU A 17 -4.69 -1.10 25.18
C LEU A 17 -3.51 -1.72 25.96
N PRO A 18 -2.93 -2.85 25.54
CA PRO A 18 -1.88 -3.50 26.32
C PRO A 18 -0.53 -2.78 26.16
N HIS A 19 0.00 -2.31 27.28
CA HIS A 19 1.41 -2.05 27.62
C HIS A 19 2.35 -1.61 26.47
N VAL A 20 2.45 -0.29 26.27
CA VAL A 20 3.30 0.38 25.26
C VAL A 20 4.83 0.26 25.52
N HIS A 21 5.28 -0.37 26.61
CA HIS A 21 6.70 -0.37 27.04
C HIS A 21 7.37 -1.74 27.19
N ALA A 22 6.74 -2.85 26.77
CA ALA A 22 7.39 -4.16 26.82
C ALA A 22 8.45 -4.31 25.70
N PRO A 23 9.63 -4.88 25.97
CA PRO A 23 10.64 -5.12 24.95
C PRO A 23 10.10 -6.04 23.85
N ILE A 24 10.31 -5.63 22.59
CA ILE A 24 9.92 -6.38 21.39
C ILE A 24 11.18 -6.97 20.77
N ALA A 25 11.16 -8.26 20.42
CA ALA A 25 12.23 -8.86 19.63
C ALA A 25 11.95 -8.72 18.12
N LEU A 26 12.97 -8.37 17.35
CA LEU A 26 12.90 -8.20 15.91
C LEU A 26 13.81 -9.22 15.22
N PHE A 27 13.26 -9.92 14.23
CA PHE A 27 13.99 -10.90 13.43
C PHE A 27 13.68 -10.73 11.94
N GLU A 28 14.58 -11.20 11.08
CA GLU A 28 14.31 -11.39 9.67
C GLU A 28 14.34 -12.89 9.34
N TRP A 29 13.42 -13.32 8.48
CA TRP A 29 13.34 -14.69 8.02
C TRP A 29 13.12 -14.74 6.51
N GLU A 30 14.08 -15.32 5.80
CA GLU A 30 13.97 -15.65 4.37
C GLU A 30 13.36 -17.04 4.21
N LEU A 31 12.17 -17.11 3.59
CA LEU A 31 11.40 -18.35 3.46
C LEU A 31 12.11 -19.42 2.63
N THR A 32 12.99 -18.99 1.73
CA THR A 32 13.77 -19.88 0.87
C THR A 32 15.04 -20.41 1.54
N ALA A 33 15.41 -19.88 2.71
CA ALA A 33 16.57 -20.34 3.46
C ALA A 33 16.30 -21.68 4.17
N ALA A 34 17.38 -22.33 4.62
CA ALA A 34 17.29 -23.56 5.40
C ALA A 34 16.42 -23.34 6.66
N PRO A 35 15.68 -24.37 7.12
CA PRO A 35 14.86 -24.28 8.32
C PRO A 35 15.67 -23.74 9.51
N MET A 36 15.13 -22.73 10.19
CA MET A 36 15.80 -22.08 11.31
C MET A 36 14.91 -22.04 12.55
N SER A 37 15.51 -22.21 13.72
CA SER A 37 14.85 -21.92 15.01
C SER A 37 15.32 -20.56 15.50
N LEU A 38 14.38 -19.75 15.99
CA LEU A 38 14.70 -18.44 16.57
C LEU A 38 14.86 -18.60 18.07
N GLU A 39 16.05 -18.28 18.57
CA GLU A 39 16.33 -18.22 20.01
C GLU A 39 16.30 -16.77 20.50
N LEU A 40 15.53 -16.56 21.57
CA LEU A 40 15.37 -15.27 22.22
C LEU A 40 16.30 -15.23 23.43
N GLN A 41 17.19 -14.24 23.46
CA GLN A 41 18.12 -14.02 24.58
C GLN A 41 17.42 -13.73 25.92
N ARG A 42 16.13 -13.37 25.87
CA ARG A 42 15.26 -13.10 27.02
C ARG A 42 13.81 -13.26 26.60
N GLU A 43 12.94 -13.56 27.55
CA GLU A 43 11.50 -13.62 27.27
C GLU A 43 10.96 -12.24 26.91
N VAL A 44 10.15 -12.21 25.85
CA VAL A 44 9.50 -11.00 25.34
C VAL A 44 8.00 -11.23 25.24
N HIS A 45 7.22 -10.18 25.38
CA HIS A 45 5.78 -10.24 25.18
C HIS A 45 5.40 -10.29 23.70
N LEU A 46 6.25 -9.76 22.82
CA LEU A 46 6.02 -9.72 21.38
C LEU A 46 7.33 -9.96 20.62
N ALA A 47 7.30 -10.87 19.66
CA ALA A 47 8.30 -10.95 18.60
C ALA A 47 7.67 -10.56 17.26
N ARG A 48 8.39 -9.75 16.49
CA ARG A 48 8.05 -9.36 15.12
C ARG A 48 9.10 -9.94 14.18
N VAL A 49 8.64 -10.71 13.20
CA VAL A 49 9.51 -11.33 12.20
C VAL A 49 9.18 -10.74 10.84
N LEU A 50 10.15 -10.09 10.19
CA LEU A 50 10.02 -9.68 8.80
C LEU A 50 10.21 -10.90 7.92
N VAL A 51 9.15 -11.29 7.23
CA VAL A 51 9.16 -12.45 6.34
C VAL A 51 9.56 -11.98 4.95
N ARG A 52 10.52 -12.66 4.34
CA ARG A 52 11.06 -12.35 3.00
C ARG A 52 10.96 -13.57 2.10
N HIS A 53 10.80 -13.34 0.80
CA HIS A 53 10.88 -14.38 -0.22
C HIS A 53 11.73 -13.86 -1.38
N GLN A 54 12.84 -14.57 -1.66
CA GLN A 54 13.83 -14.19 -2.67
C GLN A 54 14.31 -12.74 -2.47
N GLY A 55 14.57 -12.36 -1.22
CA GLY A 55 15.05 -11.02 -0.87
C GLY A 55 13.97 -9.93 -0.85
N ARG A 56 12.72 -10.19 -1.26
CA ARG A 56 11.62 -9.23 -1.18
C ARG A 56 10.82 -9.37 0.13
N PRO A 57 10.52 -8.28 0.84
CA PRO A 57 9.70 -8.33 2.05
C PRO A 57 8.25 -8.67 1.72
N LEU A 58 7.70 -9.70 2.36
CA LEU A 58 6.31 -10.13 2.23
C LEU A 58 5.39 -9.54 3.30
N GLY A 59 5.94 -9.20 4.46
CA GLY A 59 5.19 -8.62 5.56
C GLY A 59 5.72 -9.02 6.93
N TRP A 60 5.02 -8.60 7.96
CA TRP A 60 5.36 -8.89 9.35
C TRP A 60 4.54 -10.05 9.88
N LEU A 61 5.22 -11.03 10.47
CA LEU A 61 4.61 -12.02 11.35
C LEU A 61 4.70 -11.53 12.79
N GLN A 62 3.59 -11.60 13.54
CA GLN A 62 3.56 -11.21 14.95
C GLN A 62 3.32 -12.44 15.83
N LEU A 63 4.21 -12.64 16.81
CA LEU A 63 4.12 -13.71 17.79
C LEU A 63 3.96 -13.11 19.18
N VAL A 64 2.77 -13.27 19.76
CA VAL A 64 2.50 -12.84 21.14
C VAL A 64 2.96 -13.94 22.09
N ARG A 65 3.79 -13.58 23.08
CA ARG A 65 4.42 -14.51 24.03
C ARG A 65 5.05 -15.71 23.31
N PRO A 66 6.08 -15.49 22.49
CA PRO A 66 6.74 -16.55 21.72
C PRO A 66 7.43 -17.62 22.58
N GLY A 67 7.69 -17.37 23.86
CA GLY A 67 8.60 -18.21 24.67
C GLY A 67 10.06 -17.93 24.32
N GLN A 68 11.01 -18.73 24.82
CA GLN A 68 12.45 -18.52 24.56
C GLN A 68 12.95 -19.11 23.25
N SER A 69 12.28 -20.13 22.71
CA SER A 69 12.66 -20.78 21.45
C SER A 69 11.44 -20.95 20.57
N ILE A 70 11.56 -20.54 19.31
CA ILE A 70 10.51 -20.65 18.29
C ILE A 70 11.01 -21.59 17.20
N SER A 71 10.36 -22.75 17.06
CA SER A 71 10.69 -23.72 16.02
C SER A 71 10.22 -23.26 14.63
N ASP A 72 10.94 -23.68 13.59
CA ASP A 72 10.55 -23.47 12.19
C ASP A 72 9.11 -23.93 11.91
N ALA A 73 8.71 -25.09 12.46
CA ALA A 73 7.36 -25.62 12.31
C ALA A 73 6.27 -24.68 12.88
N ARG A 74 6.55 -24.01 14.01
CA ARG A 74 5.64 -23.00 14.57
C ARG A 74 5.64 -21.74 13.72
N LEU A 75 6.80 -21.27 13.28
CA LEU A 75 6.91 -20.10 12.40
C LEU A 75 6.09 -20.29 11.12
N ARG A 76 6.20 -21.45 10.46
CA ARG A 76 5.43 -21.78 9.25
C ARG A 76 3.93 -21.81 9.51
N ARG A 77 3.50 -22.42 10.62
CA ARG A 77 2.08 -22.50 11.00
C ARG A 77 1.48 -21.11 11.22
N GLU A 78 2.18 -20.27 11.98
CA GLU A 78 1.74 -18.90 12.27
C GLU A 78 1.76 -18.02 11.04
N LEU A 79 2.75 -18.20 10.16
CA LEU A 79 2.80 -17.54 8.86
C LEU A 79 1.58 -17.85 8.01
N ILE A 80 1.22 -19.13 7.88
CA ILE A 80 0.04 -19.55 7.10
C ILE A 80 -1.25 -18.99 7.72
N ALA A 81 -1.33 -18.93 9.05
CA ALA A 81 -2.51 -18.41 9.75
C ALA A 81 -2.67 -16.89 9.62
N GLN A 82 -1.58 -16.14 9.55
CA GLN A 82 -1.59 -14.67 9.60
C GLN A 82 -1.37 -14.00 8.24
N LEU A 83 -0.86 -14.70 7.23
CA LEU A 83 -0.64 -14.11 5.90
C LEU A 83 -1.98 -13.81 5.20
N PRO A 84 -2.19 -12.55 4.77
CA PRO A 84 -3.34 -12.22 3.94
C PRO A 84 -3.32 -12.99 2.62
N GLN A 85 -4.51 -13.32 2.11
CA GLN A 85 -4.67 -14.00 0.82
C GLN A 85 -4.00 -13.23 -0.34
N ALA A 86 -3.96 -11.90 -0.26
CA ALA A 86 -3.27 -11.05 -1.24
C ALA A 86 -1.75 -11.31 -1.30
N THR A 87 -1.12 -11.54 -0.15
CA THR A 87 0.32 -11.86 -0.07
C THR A 87 0.60 -13.25 -0.62
N LEU A 88 -0.27 -14.23 -0.35
CA LEU A 88 -0.14 -15.55 -0.95
C LEU A 88 -0.27 -15.50 -2.48
N ARG A 89 -1.24 -14.74 -2.99
CA ARG A 89 -1.42 -14.53 -4.44
C ARG A 89 -0.20 -13.87 -5.07
N SER A 90 0.40 -12.86 -4.44
CA SER A 90 1.58 -12.19 -5.00
C SER A 90 2.81 -13.10 -5.05
N VAL A 91 3.04 -13.91 -4.01
CA VAL A 91 4.14 -14.89 -3.98
C VAL A 91 3.95 -15.96 -5.06
N VAL A 92 2.75 -16.53 -5.17
CA VAL A 92 2.44 -17.54 -6.19
C VAL A 92 2.58 -16.96 -7.59
N ARG A 93 2.03 -15.75 -7.84
CA ARG A 93 2.18 -15.05 -9.12
C ARG A 93 3.64 -14.83 -9.47
N GLN A 94 4.44 -14.30 -8.55
CA GLN A 94 5.87 -14.07 -8.77
C GLN A 94 6.60 -15.39 -9.10
N GLN A 95 6.28 -16.48 -8.40
CA GLN A 95 6.91 -17.77 -8.64
C GLN A 95 6.50 -18.37 -10.00
N LEU A 96 5.25 -18.19 -10.41
CA LEU A 96 4.80 -18.60 -11.74
C LEU A 96 5.48 -17.75 -12.82
N GLU A 97 5.51 -16.42 -12.68
CA GLU A 97 6.18 -15.49 -13.60
C GLU A 97 7.67 -15.81 -13.76
N ALA A 98 8.38 -16.14 -12.67
CA ALA A 98 9.79 -16.52 -12.71
C ALA A 98 10.04 -17.88 -13.41
N ASN A 99 9.02 -18.74 -13.49
CA ASN A 99 9.12 -20.08 -14.08
C ASN A 99 8.44 -20.19 -15.46
N LEU A 100 7.83 -19.12 -15.96
CA LEU A 100 7.28 -19.10 -17.31
C LEU A 100 8.44 -18.94 -18.33
N PRO A 101 8.55 -19.81 -19.34
CA PRO A 101 9.53 -19.63 -20.40
C PRO A 101 9.27 -18.29 -21.10
N LEU A 102 10.33 -17.48 -21.26
CA LEU A 102 10.30 -16.16 -21.87
C LEU A 102 10.11 -16.24 -23.40
N ALA A 103 9.05 -16.92 -23.85
CA ALA A 103 8.77 -17.20 -25.24
C ALA A 103 7.35 -16.74 -25.59
N GLY A 104 7.24 -15.46 -25.96
CA GLY A 104 6.04 -14.90 -26.60
C GLY A 104 5.59 -13.57 -26.02
N ALA A 105 6.02 -12.47 -26.65
CA ALA A 105 5.44 -11.13 -26.56
C ALA A 105 4.96 -10.67 -25.17
N LEU A 106 5.88 -10.13 -24.35
CA LEU A 106 5.49 -9.29 -23.22
C LEU A 106 4.86 -8.01 -23.78
N THR A 107 3.55 -7.99 -23.96
CA THR A 107 2.79 -6.75 -24.01
C THR A 107 3.14 -5.98 -22.74
N SER A 108 3.71 -4.79 -22.86
CA SER A 108 4.01 -3.96 -21.68
C SER A 108 2.72 -3.77 -20.88
N PRO A 109 2.66 -4.18 -19.59
CA PRO A 109 1.42 -4.10 -18.81
C PRO A 109 0.88 -2.68 -18.80
N PHE A 110 -0.43 -2.53 -18.87
CA PHE A 110 -1.03 -1.20 -18.82
C PHE A 110 -0.96 -0.65 -17.39
N ILE A 111 -0.36 0.53 -17.19
CA ILE A 111 -0.18 1.13 -15.86
C ILE A 111 -0.94 2.45 -15.72
N SER A 112 -1.47 2.74 -14.51
CA SER A 112 -2.01 4.06 -14.18
C SER A 112 -1.04 4.83 -13.30
N VAL A 113 -0.59 5.99 -13.76
CA VAL A 113 0.22 6.93 -12.96
C VAL A 113 -0.71 7.96 -12.33
N VAL A 114 -0.90 7.88 -11.02
CA VAL A 114 -1.74 8.82 -10.27
C VAL A 114 -0.90 9.96 -9.72
N VAL A 115 -1.20 11.20 -10.14
CA VAL A 115 -0.57 12.43 -9.65
C VAL A 115 -1.58 13.20 -8.80
N CYS A 116 -1.47 13.09 -7.49
CA CYS A 116 -2.28 13.88 -6.56
C CYS A 116 -1.65 15.27 -6.36
N THR A 117 -2.42 16.32 -6.57
CA THR A 117 -1.95 17.71 -6.44
C THR A 117 -3.02 18.58 -5.79
N ARG A 118 -2.59 19.71 -5.22
CA ARG A 118 -3.45 20.77 -4.72
C ARG A 118 -2.69 22.08 -4.81
N ASP A 119 -3.17 23.00 -5.64
CA ASP A 119 -2.63 24.36 -5.79
C ASP A 119 -1.10 24.42 -6.01
N ARG A 120 -0.55 23.43 -6.74
CA ARG A 120 0.89 23.28 -7.06
C ARG A 120 1.13 23.18 -8.56
N THR A 121 0.44 24.01 -9.34
CA THR A 121 0.38 23.95 -10.81
C THR A 121 1.75 23.92 -11.48
N ASP A 122 2.73 24.69 -11.00
CA ASP A 122 4.07 24.71 -11.61
C ASP A 122 4.82 23.40 -11.40
N SER A 123 4.65 22.78 -10.24
CA SER A 123 5.26 21.48 -9.95
C SER A 123 4.56 20.35 -10.72
N LEU A 124 3.24 20.45 -10.85
CA LEU A 124 2.46 19.57 -11.70
C LEU A 124 2.93 19.63 -13.15
N ALA A 125 3.08 20.82 -13.73
CA ALA A 125 3.50 20.99 -15.12
C ALA A 125 4.82 20.27 -15.40
N ARG A 126 5.85 20.49 -14.56
CA ARG A 126 7.14 19.78 -14.69
C ARG A 126 7.02 18.26 -14.54
N CYS A 127 6.17 17.79 -13.63
CA CYS A 127 5.91 16.37 -13.46
C CYS A 127 5.25 15.77 -14.71
N LEU A 128 4.25 16.44 -15.28
CA LEU A 128 3.56 16.00 -16.48
C LEU A 128 4.50 16.00 -17.70
N ASP A 129 5.36 17.00 -17.85
CA ASP A 129 6.37 17.02 -18.93
C ASP A 129 7.29 15.79 -18.85
N ALA A 130 7.75 15.43 -17.65
CA ALA A 130 8.58 14.24 -17.44
C ALA A 130 7.81 12.94 -17.75
N LEU A 131 6.55 12.84 -17.34
CA LEU A 131 5.71 11.66 -17.62
C LEU A 131 5.42 11.51 -19.13
N LEU A 132 5.15 12.60 -19.82
CA LEU A 132 4.90 12.59 -21.26
C LEU A 132 6.14 12.19 -22.08
N ALA A 133 7.34 12.46 -21.55
CA ALA A 133 8.61 12.07 -22.16
C ALA A 133 9.01 10.59 -21.92
N MET A 134 8.27 9.84 -21.09
CA MET A 134 8.57 8.43 -20.84
C MET A 134 8.45 7.59 -22.12
N SER A 135 9.41 6.69 -22.33
CA SER A 135 9.44 5.73 -23.45
C SER A 135 8.52 4.51 -23.24
N TYR A 136 7.94 4.35 -22.05
CA TYR A 136 7.00 3.27 -21.76
C TYR A 136 5.73 3.41 -22.62
N PRO A 137 5.27 2.35 -23.30
CA PRO A 137 4.26 2.51 -24.34
C PRO A 137 2.81 2.43 -23.84
N SER A 138 2.54 1.87 -22.65
CA SER A 138 1.19 1.44 -22.24
C SER A 138 0.80 2.01 -20.88
N PHE A 139 0.37 3.28 -20.82
CA PHE A 139 -0.03 3.90 -19.55
C PHE A 139 -1.08 4.99 -19.69
N GLU A 140 -1.68 5.39 -18.57
CA GLU A 140 -2.44 6.63 -18.43
C GLU A 140 -1.87 7.47 -17.27
N VAL A 141 -2.16 8.76 -17.28
CA VAL A 141 -1.80 9.68 -16.19
C VAL A 141 -3.07 10.33 -15.67
N ILE A 142 -3.37 10.10 -14.40
CA ILE A 142 -4.55 10.63 -13.72
C ILE A 142 -4.10 11.74 -12.77
N VAL A 143 -4.42 12.97 -13.13
CA VAL A 143 -4.22 14.14 -12.26
C VAL A 143 -5.43 14.25 -11.33
N VAL A 144 -5.22 13.95 -10.06
CA VAL A 144 -6.23 14.14 -9.02
C VAL A 144 -6.01 15.50 -8.37
N ASP A 145 -6.87 16.46 -8.70
CA ASP A 145 -6.87 17.80 -8.13
C ASP A 145 -7.70 17.82 -6.85
N ASN A 146 -7.01 17.93 -5.71
CA ASN A 146 -7.58 17.70 -4.39
C ASN A 146 -8.00 19.00 -3.70
N ALA A 147 -9.31 19.24 -3.64
CA ALA A 147 -9.92 20.43 -3.06
C ALA A 147 -9.16 21.71 -3.47
N PRO A 148 -8.99 21.94 -4.79
CA PRO A 148 -8.25 23.09 -5.29
C PRO A 148 -8.94 24.39 -4.87
N THR A 149 -8.13 25.42 -4.63
CA THR A 149 -8.66 26.77 -4.35
C THR A 149 -8.80 27.60 -5.63
N THR A 150 -8.27 27.11 -6.75
CA THR A 150 -8.25 27.79 -8.06
C THR A 150 -8.49 26.81 -9.21
N THR A 151 -8.75 27.30 -10.43
CA THR A 151 -8.89 26.45 -11.63
C THR A 151 -7.56 26.12 -12.31
N LEU A 152 -6.44 26.63 -11.80
CA LEU A 152 -5.14 26.61 -12.49
C LEU A 152 -4.65 25.21 -12.83
N THR A 153 -4.90 24.22 -11.97
CA THR A 153 -4.58 22.80 -12.24
C THR A 153 -5.37 22.28 -13.45
N ALA A 154 -6.69 22.46 -13.45
CA ALA A 154 -7.55 22.02 -14.55
C ALA A 154 -7.16 22.71 -15.86
N ASP A 155 -6.91 24.03 -15.82
CA ASP A 155 -6.48 24.82 -16.98
C ASP A 155 -5.12 24.36 -17.52
N CYS A 156 -4.20 23.99 -16.64
CA CYS A 156 -2.90 23.42 -17.01
C CYS A 156 -3.06 22.09 -17.76
N VAL A 157 -3.90 21.18 -17.26
CA VAL A 157 -4.14 19.89 -17.92
C VAL A 157 -4.83 20.10 -19.28
N VAL A 158 -5.83 20.98 -19.36
CA VAL A 158 -6.50 21.30 -20.64
C VAL A 158 -5.51 21.88 -21.65
N ARG A 159 -4.64 22.80 -21.22
CA ARG A 159 -3.60 23.38 -22.08
C ARG A 159 -2.66 22.31 -22.62
N LEU A 160 -2.19 21.39 -21.79
CA LEU A 160 -1.30 20.30 -22.20
C LEU A 160 -1.99 19.34 -23.18
N ARG A 161 -3.24 18.95 -22.90
CA ARG A 161 -4.04 18.09 -23.80
C ARG A 161 -4.30 18.71 -25.17
N ARG A 162 -4.33 20.05 -25.26
CA ARG A 162 -4.45 20.77 -26.54
C ARG A 162 -3.11 20.90 -27.28
N ALA A 163 -2.00 20.94 -26.54
CA ALA A 163 -0.67 21.14 -27.10
C ALA A 163 -0.06 19.87 -27.72
N SER A 164 -0.52 18.68 -27.33
CA SER A 164 0.05 17.41 -27.80
C SER A 164 -0.99 16.30 -27.86
N ALA A 165 -1.02 15.54 -28.96
CA ALA A 165 -1.87 14.35 -29.11
C ALA A 165 -1.54 13.30 -28.04
N ARG A 166 -0.25 13.10 -27.73
CA ARG A 166 0.17 12.20 -26.65
C ARG A 166 -0.41 12.63 -25.30
N ALA A 167 -0.39 13.93 -25.01
CA ALA A 167 -1.00 14.46 -23.80
C ALA A 167 -2.53 14.32 -23.82
N HIS A 168 -3.16 14.51 -24.98
CA HIS A 168 -4.59 14.33 -25.17
C HIS A 168 -5.07 12.94 -24.76
N ASP A 169 -4.32 11.91 -25.19
CA ASP A 169 -4.63 10.50 -24.99
C ASP A 169 -4.29 10.02 -23.57
N LEU A 170 -3.14 10.47 -23.02
CA LEU A 170 -2.63 9.97 -21.75
C LEU A 170 -3.22 10.69 -20.52
N LEU A 171 -3.55 11.98 -20.61
CA LEU A 171 -3.91 12.78 -19.44
C LEU A 171 -5.42 12.78 -19.16
N ARG A 172 -5.77 12.40 -17.93
CA ARG A 172 -7.11 12.54 -17.35
C ARG A 172 -7.04 13.44 -16.11
N HIS A 173 -8.01 14.35 -15.99
CA HIS A 173 -8.15 15.22 -14.81
C HIS A 173 -9.35 14.75 -14.00
N VAL A 174 -9.18 14.63 -12.69
CA VAL A 174 -10.22 14.21 -11.74
C VAL A 174 -10.23 15.18 -10.57
N HIS A 175 -11.42 15.68 -10.23
CA HIS A 175 -11.62 16.53 -9.06
C HIS A 175 -11.98 15.68 -7.83
N GLU A 176 -11.25 15.88 -6.73
CA GLU A 176 -11.57 15.33 -5.41
C GLU A 176 -11.99 16.46 -4.47
N PRO A 177 -13.28 16.58 -4.10
CA PRO A 177 -13.78 17.70 -3.31
C PRO A 177 -13.30 17.70 -1.85
N THR A 178 -12.91 16.55 -1.29
CA THR A 178 -12.57 16.44 0.13
C THR A 178 -11.06 16.65 0.34
N PRO A 179 -10.62 17.66 1.12
CA PRO A 179 -9.20 17.90 1.32
C PRO A 179 -8.54 16.73 2.07
N GLY A 180 -7.39 16.27 1.57
CA GLY A 180 -6.59 15.26 2.22
C GLY A 180 -5.94 14.27 1.24
N LEU A 181 -4.69 13.92 1.52
CA LEU A 181 -3.90 13.05 0.65
C LEU A 181 -4.49 11.65 0.49
N ASN A 182 -5.10 11.11 1.53
CA ASN A 182 -5.76 9.79 1.47
C ASN A 182 -7.00 9.82 0.57
N TRP A 183 -7.79 10.90 0.61
CA TRP A 183 -8.92 11.09 -0.31
C TRP A 183 -8.46 11.16 -1.75
N ALA A 184 -7.43 11.98 -2.03
CA ALA A 184 -6.85 12.09 -3.36
C ALA A 184 -6.31 10.74 -3.89
N ARG A 185 -5.59 9.98 -3.05
CA ARG A 185 -5.06 8.66 -3.42
C ARG A 185 -6.17 7.65 -3.68
N ASN A 186 -7.16 7.58 -2.79
CA ASN A 186 -8.29 6.66 -2.94
C ASN A 186 -9.11 6.98 -4.19
N ARG A 187 -9.32 8.28 -4.46
CA ARG A 187 -9.94 8.74 -5.70
C ARG A 187 -9.13 8.31 -6.92
N GLY A 188 -7.81 8.50 -6.87
CA GLY A 188 -6.91 8.03 -7.93
C GLY A 188 -6.99 6.52 -8.16
N LEU A 189 -7.03 5.73 -7.10
CA LEU A 189 -7.19 4.27 -7.17
C LEU A 189 -8.52 3.87 -7.82
N GLN A 190 -9.62 4.54 -7.48
CA GLN A 190 -10.94 4.29 -8.07
C GLN A 190 -10.99 4.60 -9.57
N GLU A 191 -10.22 5.59 -10.02
CA GLU A 191 -10.21 6.06 -11.42
C GLU A 191 -9.20 5.32 -12.30
N SER A 192 -8.28 4.58 -11.68
CA SER A 192 -7.21 3.82 -12.32
C SER A 192 -7.75 2.61 -13.07
N ARG A 193 -7.19 2.37 -14.26
CA ARG A 193 -7.54 1.25 -15.14
C ARG A 193 -6.35 0.30 -15.40
N GLY A 194 -5.18 0.61 -14.85
CA GLY A 194 -3.96 -0.20 -14.91
C GLY A 194 -4.03 -1.50 -14.11
N GLU A 195 -3.11 -2.42 -14.41
CA GLU A 195 -2.97 -3.74 -13.78
C GLU A 195 -2.33 -3.74 -12.38
#